data_AF-A0A7V6A1Y3-F1
#
_entry.id   AF-A0A7V6A1Y3-F1
#
_cell.length_a   1.000
_cell.length_b   1.000
_cell.length_c   1.000
_cell.angle_alpha   90.00
_cell.angle_beta   90.00
_cell.angle_gamma   90.00
#
_symmetry.space_group_name_H-M   'P 1'
#
loop_
_entity.id
_entity.type
_entity.pdbx_description
1 polymer ?
#
loop_
_entity_poly.entity_id
_entity_poly.type
_entity_poly.pdbx_seq_one_letter_code
_entity_poly.pdbx_strand_id
1 'polypeptide(L)' 'MAVFKCEKCGGQVDTRCKPKKCPQCGESDCMGKAEAPKAPKAKGK' A
#
# COMPACT_ATOMS: atom_id res chain seq x y z
N MET A 1 7.76 7.74 8.79
CA MET A 1 7.34 7.67 7.37
C MET A 1 6.38 6.50 7.27
N ALA A 2 5.45 6.53 6.32
CA ALA A 2 4.47 5.46 6.14
C ALA A 2 4.82 4.71 4.85
N VAL A 3 4.87 3.38 4.94
CA VAL A 3 4.98 2.57 3.74
C VAL A 3 3.60 2.58 3.06
N PHE A 4 3.56 2.85 1.77
CA PHE A 4 2.37 2.73 0.94
C PHE A 4 2.60 1.58 -0.04
N LYS A 5 1.68 0.63 -0.07
CA LYS A 5 1.69 -0.48 -1.02
C LYS A 5 0.64 -0.24 -2.09
N CYS A 6 1.06 -0.33 -3.34
CA CYS A 6 0.17 -0.31 -4.47
C CYS A 6 -0.60 -1.63 -4.55
N GLU A 7 -1.92 -1.56 -4.59
CA GLU A 7 -2.77 -2.75 -4.70
C GLU A 7 -2.82 -3.31 -6.13
N LYS A 8 -2.45 -2.50 -7.14
CA LYS A 8 -2.41 -2.90 -8.55
C LYS A 8 -1.14 -3.68 -8.92
N CYS A 9 0.03 -3.15 -8.57
CA CYS A 9 1.32 -3.74 -8.96
C CYS A 9 2.09 -4.35 -7.79
N GLY A 10 1.66 -4.15 -6.55
CA GLY A 10 2.35 -4.63 -5.35
C GLY A 10 3.56 -3.80 -4.92
N GLY A 11 3.92 -2.75 -5.68
CA GLY A 11 5.06 -1.87 -5.38
C GLY A 11 4.89 -1.14 -4.04
N GLN A 12 5.97 -1.02 -3.27
CA GLN A 12 5.97 -0.41 -1.94
C GLN A 12 6.84 0.86 -1.95
N VAL A 13 6.36 1.92 -1.30
CA VAL A 13 7.14 3.16 -1.15
C VAL A 13 7.07 3.66 0.28
N ASP A 14 8.21 4.03 0.85
CA ASP A 14 8.27 4.69 2.16
C ASP A 14 8.30 6.19 1.96
N THR A 15 7.23 6.88 2.35
CA THR A 15 7.13 8.33 2.21
C THR A 15 6.36 8.94 3.37
N ARG A 16 6.53 10.24 3.59
CA ARG A 16 5.76 10.94 4.63
C ARG A 16 4.29 11.16 4.25
N CYS A 17 3.99 11.32 2.95
CA CYS A 17 2.66 11.66 2.44
C CYS A 17 2.20 10.63 1.40
N LYS A 18 0.91 10.25 1.45
CA LYS A 18 0.32 9.29 0.51
C LYS A 18 0.48 9.76 -0.94
N PRO A 19 1.18 9.02 -1.81
CA PRO A 19 1.40 9.48 -3.17
C PRO A 19 0.10 9.37 -3.99
N LYS A 20 -0.15 10.37 -4.85
CA LYS A 20 -1.35 10.41 -5.73
C LYS A 20 -1.31 9.35 -6.82
N LYS A 21 -0.10 9.03 -7.31
CA LYS A 21 0.15 8.04 -8.36
C LYS A 21 1.19 7.04 -7.88
N CYS A 22 1.02 5.79 -8.28
CA CYS A 22 2.02 4.77 -8.05
C CYS A 22 3.27 5.06 -8.90
N PRO A 23 4.46 5.21 -8.30
CA PRO A 23 5.69 5.44 -9.06
C PRO A 23 6.19 4.18 -9.80
N GLN A 24 5.62 3.01 -9.50
CA GLN A 24 5.96 1.75 -10.17
C GLN A 24 5.14 1.51 -11.44
N CYS A 25 3.82 1.70 -11.37
CA CYS A 25 2.93 1.42 -12.51
C CYS A 25 2.22 2.65 -13.09
N GLY A 26 2.35 3.84 -12.48
CA GLY A 26 1.74 5.08 -12.98
C GLY A 26 0.24 5.25 -12.67
N GLU A 27 -0.42 4.21 -12.18
CA GLU A 27 -1.85 4.25 -11.83
C GLU A 27 -2.13 5.23 -10.68
N SER A 28 -3.29 5.89 -10.73
CA SER A 28 -3.74 6.83 -9.70
C SER A 28 -4.58 6.12 -8.64
N ASP A 29 -4.65 6.66 -7.42
CA ASP A 29 -5.53 6.21 -6.31
C ASP A 29 -5.32 4.77 -5.78
N CYS A 30 -4.31 4.04 -6.25
CA CYS A 30 -4.12 2.63 -5.90
C CYS A 30 -3.13 2.37 -4.75
N MET A 31 -2.68 3.40 -4.02
CA MET A 31 -1.70 3.28 -2.94
C MET A 31 -2.33 3.18 -1.56
N GLY A 32 -2.51 1.98 -1.02
CA GLY A 32 -2.90 1.74 0.36
C GLY A 32 -1.75 2.02 1.34
N LYS A 33 -2.04 2.46 2.58
CA LYS A 33 -1.03 2.46 3.64
C LYS A 33 -0.72 1.01 3.99
N ALA A 34 0.52 0.60 3.79
CA ALA A 34 1.06 -0.66 4.28
C ALA A 34 1.63 -0.42 5.68
N GLU A 35 0.73 -0.43 6.67
CA GLU A 35 1.16 -0.50 8.06
C GLU A 35 1.59 -1.95 8.34
N ALA A 36 2.76 -2.10 8.99
CA ALA A 36 3.35 -3.38 9.35
C ALA A 36 2.29 -4.34 9.98
N PRO A 37 2.37 -5.64 9.69
CA PRO A 37 1.26 -6.59 9.81
C PRO A 37 0.76 -6.71 11.26
N LYS A 38 -0.43 -6.15 11.53
CA LYS A 38 -1.28 -6.66 12.61
C LYS A 38 -2.23 -7.70 12.03
N ALA A 39 -1.79 -8.95 12.16
CA ALA A 39 -2.53 -10.21 12.14
C ALA A 39 -3.44 -10.52 10.92
N PRO A 40 -3.25 -11.68 10.26
CA PRO A 40 -4.24 -12.16 9.30
C PRO A 40 -5.57 -12.34 10.05
N LYS A 41 -6.63 -11.63 9.63
CA LYS A 41 -7.98 -12.00 10.04
C LYS A 41 -8.25 -13.38 9.48
N ALA A 42 -8.13 -14.38 10.36
CA ALA A 42 -8.60 -15.73 10.16
C ALA A 42 -10.04 -15.66 9.60
N LYS A 43 -10.25 -16.29 8.44
CA LYS A 43 -11.59 -16.62 7.96
C LYS A 43 -12.26 -17.48 9.04
N GLY A 44 -13.27 -16.91 9.71
CA GLY A 44 -14.17 -17.66 10.58
C GLY A 44 -15.02 -18.62 9.77
N LYS A 45 -15.14 -19.84 10.29
CA LYS A 45 -15.90 -21.00 9.79
C LYS A 45 -17.34 -20.70 9.40
#